data_AF-A0A0B3B9D5-F1
#
_entry.id   AF-A0A0B3B9D5-F1
#
_cell.length_a   1.000
_cell.length_b   1.000
_cell.length_c   1.000
_cell.angle_alpha   90.00
_cell.angle_beta   90.00
_cell.angle_gamma   90.00
#
_symmetry.space_group_name_H-M   'P 1'
#
loop_
_entity.id
_entity.type
_entity.pdbx_description
1 polymer ?
#
loop_
_entity_poly.entity_id
_entity_poly.type
_entity_poly.pdbx_seq_one_letter_code
_entity_poly.pdbx_strand_id
1 'polypeptide(L)'
;MEKNTYCLQVYSEIGNLKSVLLHRPGKELERLTPEFLSELLFDDIPWLKRIQEEHDKFAQSLKENGVTVYYLEDLLEEVLQDSGIKEFFIYDLVSYMNTSLEVKKTITNFLKERTPREIVDYAIAGLLKKEVPEAKPQSLVDYVYKDSPFFINPLPNCYFMRDPAAVIGNGVMVSSMKTTARKREAMLLKYVFKHSKTLKVQENLLWYDYRSEYPIEGGDVLVLSKKVIAIGISERTSPQAIEEISHTLLERKEELQGIIAVEIPQKRTFMHLDTVFTMVDVDKFLIYPGIKEKLKVYRITRGEKGSIKVKVEEDFTKVLETSLDLDKVSLIESGGGDEITGAREQWNDSTNTLAIAPGIVMAYNRNEITNTTLVNHGIKVIEIEGSELVRGRGGPRCMSMPLKREDI
;
A
#
# COMPACT_ATOMS: atom_id res chain seq x y z
N MET A 1 13.98 -15.89 29.29
CA MET A 1 12.94 -14.93 28.87
C MET A 1 12.78 -15.09 27.37
N GLU A 2 11.73 -15.78 26.92
CA GLU A 2 11.42 -15.82 25.49
C GLU A 2 11.18 -14.39 25.02
N LYS A 3 12.01 -13.90 24.10
CA LYS A 3 11.75 -12.62 23.44
C LYS A 3 10.39 -12.76 22.76
N ASN A 4 9.41 -11.98 23.20
CA ASN A 4 8.14 -11.82 22.50
C ASN A 4 8.44 -11.49 21.04
N THR A 5 8.34 -12.49 20.16
CA THR A 5 8.68 -12.32 18.76
C THR A 5 7.40 -11.85 18.10
N TYR A 6 7.24 -10.52 17.96
CA TYR A 6 6.11 -9.96 17.24
C TYR A 6 6.08 -10.50 15.81
N CYS A 7 4.89 -10.82 15.30
CA CYS A 7 4.67 -11.26 13.92
C CYS A 7 4.98 -10.12 12.92
N LEU A 8 4.81 -8.87 13.36
CA LEU A 8 5.14 -7.65 12.61
C LEU A 8 6.31 -6.90 13.26
N GLN A 9 7.24 -6.41 12.45
CA GLN A 9 8.37 -5.61 12.90
C GLN A 9 8.98 -4.81 11.73
N VAL A 10 8.53 -3.57 11.52
CA VAL A 10 9.06 -2.67 10.49
C VAL A 10 9.48 -1.35 11.12
N TYR A 11 10.77 -1.19 11.36
CA TYR A 11 11.36 0.00 11.99
C TYR A 11 12.28 0.79 11.04
N SER A 12 12.31 0.43 9.77
CA SER A 12 13.09 1.10 8.73
C SER A 12 12.51 0.77 7.34
N GLU A 13 12.84 1.57 6.33
CA GLU A 13 12.53 1.27 4.92
C GLU A 13 13.54 0.31 4.31
N ILE A 14 14.76 0.28 4.84
CA ILE A 14 15.94 -0.35 4.22
C ILE A 14 16.47 -1.57 4.97
N GLY A 15 16.01 -1.82 6.21
CA GLY A 15 16.46 -2.98 6.99
C GLY A 15 16.22 -4.28 6.25
N ASN A 16 17.10 -5.26 6.45
CA ASN A 16 17.08 -6.53 5.72
C ASN A 16 15.67 -7.15 5.79
N LEU A 17 15.02 -7.29 4.64
CA LEU A 17 13.63 -7.71 4.54
C LEU A 17 13.54 -9.20 4.86
N LYS A 18 12.69 -9.57 5.82
CA LYS A 18 12.49 -10.96 6.24
C LYS A 18 11.14 -11.51 5.83
N SER A 19 10.12 -10.67 5.80
CA SER A 19 8.84 -11.07 5.26
C SER A 19 8.06 -9.92 4.66
N VAL A 20 7.23 -10.26 3.67
CA VAL A 20 6.46 -9.31 2.86
C VAL A 20 5.09 -9.92 2.53
N LEU A 21 4.05 -9.08 2.52
CA LEU A 21 2.75 -9.43 1.96
C LEU A 21 2.67 -8.94 0.51
N LEU A 22 2.27 -9.84 -0.38
CA LEU A 22 1.93 -9.57 -1.77
C LEU A 22 0.48 -10.00 -2.04
N HIS A 23 -0.01 -9.67 -3.22
CA HIS A 23 -1.21 -10.25 -3.80
C HIS A 23 -0.92 -10.59 -5.25
N ARG A 24 -1.16 -11.85 -5.65
CA ARG A 24 -0.87 -12.28 -7.01
C ARG A 24 -2.02 -11.83 -7.93
N PRO A 25 -1.74 -11.07 -9.02
CA PRO A 25 -2.76 -10.68 -9.99
C PRO A 25 -3.64 -11.85 -10.45
N GLY A 26 -4.96 -11.65 -10.43
CA GLY A 26 -5.98 -12.64 -10.64
C GLY A 26 -7.12 -12.18 -11.55
N LYS A 27 -8.28 -12.83 -11.40
CA LYS A 27 -9.45 -12.65 -12.28
C LYS A 27 -10.04 -11.24 -12.20
N GLU A 28 -9.78 -10.47 -11.14
CA GLU A 28 -10.14 -9.06 -11.03
C GLU A 28 -9.65 -8.23 -12.22
N LEU A 29 -8.52 -8.58 -12.82
CA LEU A 29 -7.98 -7.89 -13.99
C LEU A 29 -8.71 -8.26 -15.29
N GLU A 30 -9.24 -9.48 -15.40
CA GLU A 30 -10.10 -9.86 -16.54
C GLU A 30 -11.46 -9.16 -16.51
N ARG A 31 -11.78 -8.50 -15.39
CA ARG A 31 -13.03 -7.75 -15.20
C ARG A 31 -12.88 -6.27 -15.52
N LEU A 32 -11.67 -5.83 -15.88
CA LEU A 32 -11.41 -4.50 -16.42
C LEU A 32 -11.95 -4.43 -17.85
N THR A 33 -12.84 -3.47 -18.10
CA THR A 33 -13.28 -3.10 -19.45
C THR A 33 -12.91 -1.63 -19.69
N PRO A 34 -12.82 -1.18 -20.96
CA PRO A 34 -12.48 0.20 -21.27
C PRO A 34 -13.39 1.24 -20.60
N GLU A 35 -14.65 0.88 -20.37
CA GLU A 35 -15.65 1.74 -19.72
C GLU A 35 -15.35 1.99 -18.24
N PHE A 36 -14.78 1.01 -17.54
CA PHE A 36 -14.55 1.09 -16.08
C PHE A 36 -13.11 1.43 -15.68
N LEU A 37 -12.18 1.56 -16.64
CA LEU A 37 -10.75 1.81 -16.35
C LEU A 37 -10.53 3.00 -15.42
N SER A 38 -11.12 4.16 -15.75
CA SER A 38 -10.95 5.38 -14.95
C SER A 38 -11.56 5.27 -13.56
N GLU A 39 -12.72 4.60 -13.42
CA GLU A 39 -13.37 4.38 -12.13
C GLU A 39 -12.53 3.45 -11.24
N LEU A 40 -11.92 2.44 -11.85
CA LEU A 40 -11.12 1.42 -11.18
C LEU A 40 -9.63 1.79 -11.08
N LEU A 41 -9.27 3.03 -11.43
CA LEU A 41 -7.94 3.63 -11.29
C LEU A 41 -6.83 3.00 -12.15
N PHE A 42 -7.20 2.33 -13.24
CA PHE A 42 -6.24 1.77 -14.20
C PHE A 42 -6.07 2.65 -15.43
N ASP A 43 -4.88 2.61 -16.03
CA ASP A 43 -4.60 3.33 -17.28
C ASP A 43 -4.86 2.50 -18.54
N ASP A 44 -4.64 1.20 -18.46
CA ASP A 44 -4.77 0.28 -19.59
C ASP A 44 -5.13 -1.12 -19.07
N ILE A 45 -5.67 -1.96 -19.94
CA ILE A 45 -6.03 -3.34 -19.62
C ILE A 45 -4.76 -4.20 -19.69
N PRO A 46 -4.35 -4.85 -18.59
CA PRO A 46 -3.16 -5.70 -18.59
C PRO A 46 -3.47 -7.08 -19.19
N TRP A 47 -2.45 -7.69 -19.78
CA TRP A 47 -2.50 -9.09 -20.18
C TRP A 47 -2.29 -10.01 -18.96
N LEU A 48 -3.37 -10.59 -18.43
CA LEU A 48 -3.35 -11.34 -17.17
C LEU A 48 -2.24 -12.41 -17.10
N LYS A 49 -2.04 -13.20 -18.16
CA LYS A 49 -1.01 -14.24 -18.16
C LYS A 49 0.38 -13.64 -17.97
N ARG A 50 0.67 -12.53 -18.66
CA ARG A 50 1.99 -11.90 -18.61
C ARG A 50 2.24 -11.17 -17.30
N ILE A 51 1.28 -10.42 -16.78
CA ILE A 51 1.41 -9.77 -15.48
C ILE A 51 1.62 -10.79 -14.35
N GLN A 52 1.00 -11.98 -14.46
CA GLN A 52 1.24 -13.09 -13.55
C GLN A 52 2.68 -13.64 -13.65
N GLU A 53 3.20 -13.87 -14.85
CA GLU A 53 4.59 -14.30 -15.06
C GLU A 53 5.59 -13.28 -14.48
N GLU A 54 5.34 -11.98 -14.68
CA GLU A 54 6.17 -10.89 -14.14
C GLU A 54 6.11 -10.85 -12.61
N HIS A 55 4.90 -10.92 -12.03
CA HIS A 55 4.72 -10.94 -10.58
C HIS A 55 5.34 -12.18 -9.94
N ASP A 56 5.22 -13.35 -10.56
CA ASP A 56 5.79 -14.60 -10.06
C ASP A 56 7.33 -14.53 -10.04
N LYS A 57 7.96 -13.92 -11.07
CA LYS A 57 9.41 -13.65 -11.08
C LYS A 57 9.82 -12.67 -9.98
N PHE A 58 9.04 -11.61 -9.74
CA PHE A 58 9.27 -10.67 -8.64
C PHE A 58 9.24 -11.37 -7.27
N ALA A 59 8.17 -12.15 -7.02
CA ALA A 59 8.04 -12.94 -5.79
C ALA A 59 9.15 -13.98 -5.64
N GLN A 60 9.58 -14.60 -6.73
CA GLN A 60 10.69 -15.55 -6.74
C GLN A 60 12.02 -14.87 -6.39
N SER A 61 12.29 -13.69 -6.96
CA SER A 61 13.48 -12.90 -6.63
C SER A 61 13.55 -12.52 -5.15
N LEU A 62 12.40 -12.20 -4.54
CA LEU A 62 12.30 -11.97 -3.09
C LEU A 62 12.68 -13.23 -2.30
N LYS A 63 12.14 -14.40 -2.67
CA LYS A 63 12.45 -15.68 -2.02
C LYS A 63 13.92 -16.07 -2.15
N GLU A 64 14.53 -15.84 -3.32
CA GLU A 64 15.95 -16.09 -3.56
C GLU A 64 16.87 -15.21 -2.71
N ASN A 65 16.38 -14.04 -2.27
CA ASN A 65 17.06 -13.17 -1.31
C ASN A 65 16.64 -13.45 0.14
N GLY A 66 16.04 -14.61 0.42
CA GLY A 66 15.72 -15.06 1.78
C GLY A 66 14.48 -14.41 2.41
N VAL A 67 13.63 -13.77 1.62
CA VAL A 67 12.38 -13.15 2.08
C VAL A 67 11.25 -14.17 2.09
N THR A 68 10.54 -14.29 3.21
CA THR A 68 9.27 -15.03 3.27
C THR A 68 8.15 -14.22 2.62
N VAL A 69 7.56 -14.76 1.56
CA VAL A 69 6.44 -14.13 0.84
C VAL A 69 5.12 -14.72 1.32
N TYR A 70 4.22 -13.85 1.78
CA TYR A 70 2.82 -14.17 2.09
C TYR A 70 1.91 -13.62 1.00
N TYR A 71 0.75 -14.24 0.80
CA TYR A 71 -0.28 -13.79 -0.12
C TYR A 71 -1.57 -13.43 0.60
N LEU A 72 -2.20 -12.32 0.19
CA LEU A 72 -3.46 -11.83 0.76
C LEU A 72 -4.56 -12.90 0.72
N GLU A 73 -4.72 -13.52 -0.44
CA GLU A 73 -5.76 -14.51 -0.72
C GLU A 73 -5.65 -15.75 0.19
N ASP A 74 -4.44 -16.21 0.46
CA ASP A 74 -4.19 -17.37 1.32
C ASP A 74 -4.47 -17.04 2.79
N LEU A 75 -4.11 -15.82 3.23
CA LEU A 75 -4.37 -15.36 4.59
C LEU A 75 -5.86 -15.10 4.84
N LEU A 76 -6.59 -14.57 3.84
CA LEU A 76 -8.04 -14.45 3.94
C LEU A 76 -8.71 -15.82 3.96
N GLU A 77 -8.25 -16.77 3.14
CA GLU A 77 -8.78 -18.13 3.16
C GLU A 77 -8.57 -18.78 4.53
N GLU A 78 -7.41 -18.59 5.16
CA GLU A 78 -7.11 -19.01 6.54
C GLU A 78 -8.11 -18.40 7.54
N VAL A 79 -8.37 -17.09 7.44
CA VAL A 79 -9.30 -16.36 8.32
C VAL A 79 -10.73 -16.89 8.19
N LEU A 80 -11.18 -17.13 6.96
CA LEU A 80 -12.55 -17.53 6.67
C LEU A 80 -12.84 -19.02 6.95
N GLN A 81 -11.86 -19.78 7.43
CA GLN A 81 -12.10 -21.12 8.00
C GLN A 81 -12.92 -21.06 9.29
N ASP A 82 -12.87 -19.95 10.03
CA ASP A 82 -13.74 -19.73 11.17
C ASP A 82 -15.13 -19.31 10.69
N SER A 83 -16.14 -20.13 10.96
CA SER A 83 -17.51 -19.92 10.48
C SER A 83 -18.15 -18.63 11.01
N GLY A 84 -17.81 -18.23 12.23
CA GLY A 84 -18.33 -16.99 12.82
C GLY A 84 -17.73 -15.77 12.13
N ILE A 85 -16.41 -15.77 11.92
CA ILE A 85 -15.73 -14.69 11.20
C ILE A 85 -16.18 -14.64 9.73
N LYS A 86 -16.35 -15.79 9.08
CA LYS A 86 -16.90 -15.89 7.72
C LYS A 86 -18.26 -15.22 7.60
N GLU A 87 -19.15 -15.40 8.56
CA GLU A 87 -20.48 -14.77 8.54
C GLU A 87 -20.40 -13.24 8.65
N PHE A 88 -19.56 -12.72 9.56
CA PHE A 88 -19.31 -11.28 9.66
C PHE A 88 -18.68 -10.70 8.39
N PHE A 89 -17.71 -11.41 7.80
CA PHE A 89 -17.07 -11.00 6.56
C PHE A 89 -18.05 -10.89 5.40
N ILE A 90 -18.96 -11.87 5.23
CA ILE A 90 -20.00 -11.82 4.20
C ILE A 90 -20.91 -10.61 4.42
N TYR A 91 -21.31 -10.33 5.66
CA TYR A 91 -22.15 -9.18 5.98
C TYR A 91 -21.47 -7.86 5.61
N ASP A 92 -20.19 -7.68 6.00
CA ASP A 92 -19.42 -6.49 5.64
C ASP A 92 -19.26 -6.38 4.11
N LEU A 93 -18.92 -7.47 3.42
CA LEU A 93 -18.78 -7.50 1.96
C LEU A 93 -20.07 -7.08 1.24
N VAL A 94 -21.22 -7.61 1.67
CA VAL A 94 -22.55 -7.29 1.11
C VAL A 94 -22.98 -5.86 1.43
N SER A 95 -22.48 -5.28 2.52
CA SER A 95 -22.79 -3.89 2.88
C SER A 95 -22.34 -2.88 1.82
N TYR A 96 -21.22 -3.15 1.13
CA TYR A 96 -20.67 -2.32 0.05
C TYR A 96 -21.45 -2.37 -1.27
N MET A 97 -22.44 -3.27 -1.42
CA MET A 97 -23.22 -3.38 -2.66
C MET A 97 -24.25 -2.25 -2.79
N ASN A 98 -24.35 -1.68 -3.99
CA ASN A 98 -25.36 -0.67 -4.35
C ASN A 98 -26.63 -1.35 -4.89
N THR A 99 -27.35 -2.07 -4.02
CA THR A 99 -28.56 -2.83 -4.37
C THR A 99 -29.52 -2.93 -3.18
N SER A 100 -30.76 -3.37 -3.41
CA SER A 100 -31.80 -3.51 -2.38
C SER A 100 -31.45 -4.51 -1.29
N LEU A 101 -32.14 -4.38 -0.15
CA LEU A 101 -31.99 -5.31 0.96
C LEU A 101 -32.39 -6.74 0.58
N GLU A 102 -33.39 -6.90 -0.29
CA GLU A 102 -33.88 -8.18 -0.78
C GLU A 102 -32.85 -8.87 -1.68
N VAL A 103 -32.22 -8.12 -2.58
CA VAL A 103 -31.09 -8.62 -3.38
C VAL A 103 -29.91 -8.94 -2.46
N LYS A 104 -29.55 -8.07 -1.52
CA LYS A 104 -28.48 -8.33 -0.52
C LYS A 104 -28.71 -9.62 0.27
N LYS A 105 -29.95 -9.93 0.67
CA LYS A 105 -30.30 -11.21 1.32
C LYS A 105 -30.05 -12.40 0.41
N THR A 106 -30.45 -12.29 -0.85
CA THR A 106 -30.23 -13.34 -1.86
C THR A 106 -28.74 -13.61 -2.07
N ILE A 107 -27.94 -12.55 -2.22
CA ILE A 107 -26.47 -12.67 -2.38
C ILE A 107 -25.82 -13.20 -1.10
N THR A 108 -26.27 -12.76 0.08
CA THR A 108 -25.79 -13.31 1.37
C THR A 108 -25.98 -14.82 1.43
N ASN A 109 -27.16 -15.33 1.07
CA ASN A 109 -27.43 -16.77 1.08
C ASN A 109 -26.55 -17.50 0.06
N PHE A 110 -26.41 -16.96 -1.15
CA PHE A 110 -25.50 -17.49 -2.18
C PHE A 110 -24.07 -17.62 -1.64
N LEU A 111 -23.54 -16.58 -0.96
CA LEU A 111 -22.18 -16.58 -0.43
C LEU A 111 -21.99 -17.52 0.77
N LYS A 112 -23.01 -17.72 1.62
CA LYS A 112 -22.92 -18.63 2.77
C LYS A 112 -22.65 -20.07 2.35
N GLU A 113 -23.20 -20.50 1.22
CA GLU A 113 -23.03 -21.83 0.62
C GLU A 113 -21.68 -22.04 -0.08
N ARG A 114 -20.84 -21.00 -0.19
CA ARG A 114 -19.53 -21.08 -0.83
C ARG A 114 -18.43 -21.45 0.16
N THR A 115 -17.38 -22.07 -0.35
CA THR A 115 -16.15 -22.34 0.41
C THR A 115 -15.44 -21.04 0.78
N PRO A 116 -14.57 -21.04 1.82
CA PRO A 116 -13.73 -19.90 2.15
C PRO A 116 -12.97 -19.34 0.93
N ARG A 117 -12.34 -20.21 0.14
CA ARG A 117 -11.61 -19.82 -1.08
C ARG A 117 -12.49 -19.10 -2.09
N GLU A 118 -13.67 -19.64 -2.39
CA GLU A 118 -14.59 -19.01 -3.34
C GLU A 118 -15.06 -17.63 -2.86
N ILE A 119 -15.26 -17.45 -1.55
CA ILE A 119 -15.63 -16.14 -0.98
C ILE A 119 -14.48 -15.14 -1.14
N VAL A 120 -13.24 -15.56 -0.91
CA VAL A 120 -12.06 -14.71 -1.18
C VAL A 120 -11.99 -14.33 -2.65
N ASP A 121 -12.17 -15.29 -3.55
CA ASP A 121 -12.15 -15.05 -4.98
C ASP A 121 -13.26 -14.04 -5.37
N TYR A 122 -14.48 -14.16 -4.86
CA TYR A 122 -15.54 -13.17 -5.10
C TYR A 122 -15.26 -11.81 -4.44
N ALA A 123 -14.58 -11.79 -3.28
CA ALA A 123 -14.23 -10.56 -2.59
C ALA A 123 -13.11 -9.78 -3.28
N ILE A 124 -12.27 -10.42 -4.10
CA ILE A 124 -11.18 -9.78 -4.85
C ILE A 124 -11.58 -9.61 -6.33
N ALA A 125 -11.93 -10.71 -7.01
CA ALA A 125 -12.35 -10.70 -8.42
C ALA A 125 -13.70 -10.00 -8.63
N GLY A 126 -14.50 -9.84 -7.58
CA GLY A 126 -15.86 -9.34 -7.62
C GLY A 126 -16.89 -10.45 -7.85
N LEU A 127 -18.16 -10.08 -8.03
CA LEU A 127 -19.27 -10.99 -8.31
C LEU A 127 -20.14 -10.38 -9.41
N LEU A 128 -20.26 -11.07 -10.54
CA LEU A 128 -21.09 -10.64 -11.67
C LEU A 128 -22.56 -10.97 -11.41
N LYS A 129 -23.47 -10.15 -11.93
CA LYS A 129 -24.90 -10.40 -11.79
C LYS A 129 -25.36 -11.70 -12.46
N LYS A 130 -24.74 -12.06 -13.58
CA LYS A 130 -25.03 -13.32 -14.29
C LYS A 130 -24.62 -14.58 -13.51
N GLU A 131 -23.75 -14.44 -12.50
CA GLU A 131 -23.33 -15.56 -11.64
C GLU A 131 -24.39 -15.86 -10.56
N VAL A 132 -25.37 -14.97 -10.34
CA VAL A 132 -26.49 -15.16 -9.40
C VAL A 132 -27.82 -14.80 -10.06
N PRO A 133 -28.32 -15.62 -11.01
CA PRO A 133 -29.52 -15.30 -11.79
C PRO A 133 -30.81 -15.23 -10.96
N GLU A 134 -30.82 -15.78 -9.74
CA GLU A 134 -31.94 -15.68 -8.81
C GLU A 134 -32.09 -14.28 -8.21
N ALA A 135 -31.02 -13.49 -8.17
CA ALA A 135 -30.99 -12.14 -7.63
C ALA A 135 -31.59 -11.13 -8.63
N LYS A 136 -32.92 -11.15 -8.75
CA LYS A 136 -33.67 -10.26 -9.66
C LYS A 136 -33.89 -8.87 -9.07
N PRO A 137 -33.96 -7.80 -9.88
CA PRO A 137 -34.29 -6.46 -9.41
C PRO A 137 -35.63 -6.40 -8.68
N GLN A 138 -35.68 -5.77 -7.49
CA GLN A 138 -36.90 -5.67 -6.68
C GLN A 138 -37.27 -4.24 -6.28
N SER A 139 -36.35 -3.28 -6.39
CA SER A 139 -36.55 -1.89 -5.99
C SER A 139 -35.99 -0.90 -7.01
N LEU A 140 -36.26 0.39 -6.81
CA LEU A 140 -35.73 1.47 -7.65
C LEU A 140 -34.22 1.38 -7.86
N VAL A 141 -33.44 1.15 -6.79
CA VAL A 141 -31.97 1.09 -6.88
C VAL A 141 -31.52 -0.05 -7.80
N ASP A 142 -32.22 -1.18 -7.81
CA ASP A 142 -31.88 -2.33 -8.64
C ASP A 142 -32.20 -2.10 -10.12
N TYR A 143 -33.25 -1.33 -10.41
CA TYR A 143 -33.60 -0.92 -11.76
C TYR A 143 -32.67 0.18 -12.30
N VAL A 144 -32.32 1.15 -11.45
CA VAL A 144 -31.40 2.25 -11.81
C VAL A 144 -30.00 1.72 -12.12
N TYR A 145 -29.49 0.80 -11.30
CA TYR A 145 -28.17 0.20 -11.52
C TYR A 145 -28.23 -1.12 -12.29
N LYS A 146 -29.34 -1.42 -13.00
CA LYS A 146 -29.54 -2.71 -13.67
C LYS A 146 -28.42 -3.03 -14.66
N ASP A 147 -27.94 -2.04 -15.39
CA ASP A 147 -26.95 -2.19 -16.46
C ASP A 147 -25.52 -2.36 -15.95
N SER A 148 -25.25 -2.06 -14.66
CA SER A 148 -23.97 -2.45 -14.04
C SER A 148 -23.85 -3.98 -14.02
N PRO A 149 -22.73 -4.55 -14.50
CA PRO A 149 -22.58 -6.00 -14.59
C PRO A 149 -22.25 -6.66 -13.24
N PHE A 150 -21.95 -5.88 -12.20
CA PHE A 150 -21.44 -6.37 -10.92
C PHE A 150 -22.47 -6.21 -9.78
N PHE A 151 -22.53 -7.20 -8.90
CA PHE A 151 -22.99 -7.02 -7.52
C PHE A 151 -21.84 -6.56 -6.63
N ILE A 152 -20.67 -7.18 -6.81
CA ILE A 152 -19.42 -6.83 -6.11
C ILE A 152 -18.42 -6.41 -7.18
N ASN A 153 -17.94 -5.17 -7.13
CA ASN A 153 -16.92 -4.68 -8.07
C ASN A 153 -15.58 -5.42 -7.86
N PRO A 154 -14.80 -5.65 -8.93
CA PRO A 154 -13.44 -6.17 -8.83
C PRO A 154 -12.50 -5.20 -8.10
N LEU A 155 -11.42 -5.70 -7.51
CA LEU A 155 -10.36 -4.92 -6.86
C LEU A 155 -9.04 -5.02 -7.64
N PRO A 156 -8.95 -4.43 -8.85
CA PRO A 156 -7.80 -4.63 -9.73
C PRO A 156 -6.50 -4.04 -9.17
N ASN A 157 -6.57 -3.11 -8.20
CA ASN A 157 -5.42 -2.51 -7.54
C ASN A 157 -4.89 -3.36 -6.38
N CYS A 158 -5.50 -4.51 -6.06
CA CYS A 158 -5.06 -5.36 -4.94
C CYS A 158 -3.60 -5.79 -5.05
N TYR A 159 -2.99 -5.89 -6.24
CA TYR A 159 -1.57 -6.26 -6.31
C TYR A 159 -0.66 -5.14 -5.78
N PHE A 160 -1.18 -3.93 -5.58
CA PHE A 160 -0.53 -2.85 -4.83
C PHE A 160 -0.84 -2.92 -3.33
N MET A 161 -0.22 -3.88 -2.66
CA MET A 161 -0.39 -4.13 -1.22
C MET A 161 0.14 -3.02 -0.30
N ARG A 162 0.89 -2.06 -0.85
CA ARG A 162 1.43 -0.91 -0.08
C ARG A 162 0.37 -0.01 0.51
N ASP A 163 -0.70 0.25 -0.24
CA ASP A 163 -1.59 1.36 0.06
C ASP A 163 -2.70 1.03 1.07
N PRO A 164 -3.31 -0.17 1.07
CA PRO A 164 -4.44 -0.44 1.94
C PRO A 164 -4.07 -0.61 3.43
N ALA A 165 -2.79 -0.81 3.74
CA ALA A 165 -2.25 -0.77 5.09
C ALA A 165 -0.74 -0.54 5.08
N ALA A 166 -0.18 -0.05 6.20
CA ALA A 166 1.27 0.02 6.41
C ALA A 166 1.65 -0.49 7.81
N VAL A 167 2.72 -1.27 7.89
CA VAL A 167 3.28 -1.73 9.17
C VAL A 167 4.23 -0.66 9.72
N ILE A 168 4.02 -0.26 10.98
CA ILE A 168 4.83 0.74 11.69
C ILE A 168 5.27 0.16 13.04
N GLY A 169 6.55 -0.16 13.13
CA GLY A 169 7.13 -0.97 14.20
C GLY A 169 6.43 -2.32 14.29
N ASN A 170 5.86 -2.63 15.45
CA ASN A 170 5.10 -3.86 15.73
C ASN A 170 3.57 -3.75 15.52
N GLY A 171 3.07 -2.65 14.95
CA GLY A 171 1.64 -2.46 14.72
C GLY A 171 1.33 -2.05 13.30
N VAL A 172 0.06 -1.83 13.02
CA VAL A 172 -0.44 -1.59 11.66
C VAL A 172 -1.35 -0.39 11.58
N MET A 173 -1.12 0.44 10.57
CA MET A 173 -2.06 1.43 10.07
C MET A 173 -2.94 0.75 9.02
N VAL A 174 -4.24 0.60 9.25
CA VAL A 174 -5.17 0.16 8.19
C VAL A 174 -5.78 1.41 7.56
N SER A 175 -5.55 1.58 6.27
CA SER A 175 -5.80 2.85 5.59
C SER A 175 -7.27 3.19 5.44
N SER A 176 -7.63 4.44 5.71
CA SER A 176 -8.88 5.01 5.21
C SER A 176 -8.63 5.49 3.77
N MET A 177 -9.04 4.66 2.80
CA MET A 177 -8.74 4.92 1.39
C MET A 177 -9.53 6.13 0.87
N LYS A 178 -8.86 7.00 0.09
CA LYS A 178 -9.48 8.21 -0.48
C LYS A 178 -10.60 7.88 -1.46
N THR A 179 -10.34 6.89 -2.32
CA THR A 179 -11.22 6.51 -3.43
C THR A 179 -12.10 5.33 -3.03
N THR A 180 -13.37 5.36 -3.45
CA THR A 180 -14.35 4.30 -3.13
C THR A 180 -13.93 2.95 -3.71
N ALA A 181 -13.31 2.93 -4.89
CA ALA A 181 -12.84 1.71 -5.57
C ALA A 181 -11.90 0.86 -4.70
N ARG A 182 -11.10 1.50 -3.84
CA ARG A 182 -10.07 0.81 -3.03
C ARG A 182 -10.47 0.57 -1.57
N LYS A 183 -11.58 1.15 -1.08
CA LYS A 183 -12.00 1.03 0.34
C LYS A 183 -12.11 -0.41 0.83
N ARG A 184 -12.54 -1.32 -0.04
CA ARG A 184 -12.66 -2.74 0.30
C ARG A 184 -11.30 -3.41 0.50
N GLU A 185 -10.25 -2.98 -0.17
CA GLU A 185 -8.89 -3.54 -0.01
C GLU A 185 -8.42 -3.41 1.46
N ALA A 186 -8.65 -2.24 2.07
CA ALA A 186 -8.34 -2.00 3.48
C ALA A 186 -9.20 -2.85 4.42
N MET A 187 -10.48 -3.05 4.08
CA MET A 187 -11.36 -3.97 4.81
C MET A 187 -10.82 -5.41 4.80
N LEU A 188 -10.35 -5.90 3.64
CA LEU A 188 -9.74 -7.24 3.55
C LEU A 188 -8.54 -7.37 4.50
N LEU A 189 -7.62 -6.41 4.49
CA LEU A 189 -6.46 -6.42 5.39
C LEU A 189 -6.84 -6.28 6.86
N LYS A 190 -7.91 -5.54 7.19
CA LYS A 190 -8.43 -5.48 8.57
C LYS A 190 -8.79 -6.89 9.08
N TYR A 191 -9.43 -7.72 8.26
CA TYR A 191 -9.76 -9.09 8.64
C TYR A 191 -8.50 -9.92 8.86
N VAL A 192 -7.51 -9.83 7.95
CA VAL A 192 -6.21 -10.50 8.11
C VAL A 192 -5.56 -10.12 9.43
N PHE A 193 -5.33 -8.84 9.68
CA PHE A 193 -4.63 -8.39 10.89
C PHE A 193 -5.42 -8.62 12.18
N LYS A 194 -6.75 -8.72 12.12
CA LYS A 194 -7.57 -8.97 13.32
C LYS A 194 -7.72 -10.46 13.64
N HIS A 195 -7.71 -11.33 12.62
CA HIS A 195 -8.18 -12.70 12.77
C HIS A 195 -7.22 -13.79 12.28
N SER A 196 -6.25 -13.48 11.42
CA SER A 196 -5.29 -14.49 10.93
C SER A 196 -4.49 -15.06 12.09
N LYS A 197 -4.17 -16.35 12.06
CA LYS A 197 -3.25 -16.98 13.01
C LYS A 197 -1.81 -16.53 12.76
N THR A 198 -1.51 -16.21 11.52
CA THR A 198 -0.16 -15.87 11.04
C THR A 198 0.19 -14.41 11.33
N LEU A 199 -0.72 -13.46 11.02
CA LEU A 199 -0.45 -12.02 11.10
C LEU A 199 -1.33 -11.26 12.10
N LYS A 200 -1.88 -11.95 13.12
CA LYS A 200 -2.72 -11.28 14.13
C LYS A 200 -1.99 -10.15 14.82
N VAL A 201 -2.64 -9.00 14.91
CA VAL A 201 -2.18 -7.82 15.63
C VAL A 201 -3.11 -7.57 16.81
N GLN A 202 -2.55 -7.14 17.94
CA GLN A 202 -3.33 -6.75 19.11
C GLN A 202 -4.04 -5.42 18.83
N GLU A 203 -5.23 -5.22 19.40
CA GLU A 203 -6.06 -4.04 19.10
C GLU A 203 -5.38 -2.71 19.47
N ASN A 204 -4.58 -2.68 20.54
CA ASN A 204 -3.79 -1.52 20.94
C ASN A 204 -2.61 -1.20 19.99
N LEU A 205 -2.30 -2.10 19.05
CA LEU A 205 -1.28 -1.96 18.00
C LEU A 205 -1.90 -1.60 16.64
N LEU A 206 -3.20 -1.28 16.60
CA LEU A 206 -3.83 -0.62 15.45
C LEU A 206 -3.60 0.88 15.57
N TRP A 207 -2.87 1.46 14.60
CA TRP A 207 -2.50 2.87 14.58
C TRP A 207 -3.54 3.76 13.91
N TYR A 208 -4.33 3.18 13.01
CA TYR A 208 -5.35 3.88 12.27
C TYR A 208 -6.42 2.90 11.83
N ASP A 209 -7.68 3.36 11.80
CA ASP A 209 -8.81 2.54 11.38
C ASP A 209 -9.32 3.01 10.01
N TYR A 210 -9.57 2.05 9.12
CA TYR A 210 -10.05 2.28 7.76
C TYR A 210 -11.42 2.98 7.69
N ARG A 211 -12.12 3.09 8.82
CA ARG A 211 -13.39 3.81 8.96
C ARG A 211 -13.23 5.27 9.34
N SER A 212 -12.01 5.75 9.61
CA SER A 212 -11.79 7.18 9.89
C SER A 212 -12.24 8.05 8.73
N GLU A 213 -12.73 9.25 9.04
CA GLU A 213 -13.20 10.23 8.06
C GLU A 213 -12.05 10.82 7.23
N TYR A 214 -10.83 10.81 7.79
CA TYR A 214 -9.67 11.43 7.16
C TYR A 214 -8.85 10.38 6.40
N PRO A 215 -8.61 10.57 5.09
CA PRO A 215 -7.95 9.57 4.28
C PRO A 215 -6.43 9.59 4.50
N ILE A 216 -5.84 8.39 4.53
CA ILE A 216 -4.40 8.13 4.58
C ILE A 216 -4.11 6.80 3.88
N GLU A 217 -3.16 6.79 2.95
CA GLU A 217 -2.77 5.60 2.18
C GLU A 217 -1.31 5.24 2.46
N GLY A 218 -0.99 3.94 2.50
CA GLY A 218 0.34 3.47 2.90
C GLY A 218 1.49 3.87 1.98
N GLY A 219 1.23 4.24 0.72
CA GLY A 219 2.23 4.83 -0.18
C GLY A 219 2.81 6.15 0.34
N ASP A 220 2.06 6.90 1.15
CA ASP A 220 2.55 8.12 1.77
C ASP A 220 3.36 7.87 3.05
N VAL A 221 3.36 6.65 3.59
CA VAL A 221 4.01 6.33 4.87
C VAL A 221 5.36 5.66 4.63
N LEU A 222 6.42 6.33 5.09
CA LEU A 222 7.79 5.84 5.05
C LEU A 222 8.35 5.75 6.47
N VAL A 223 8.64 4.54 6.93
CA VAL A 223 9.25 4.33 8.25
C VAL A 223 10.76 4.49 8.12
N LEU A 224 11.28 5.70 8.28
CA LEU A 224 12.70 5.97 8.02
C LEU A 224 13.63 5.34 9.07
N SER A 225 13.22 5.38 10.34
CA SER A 225 13.94 4.74 11.45
C SER A 225 12.99 4.46 12.62
N LYS A 226 13.51 3.86 13.71
CA LYS A 226 12.80 3.75 14.99
C LYS A 226 12.33 5.09 15.54
N LYS A 227 13.05 6.17 15.21
CA LYS A 227 12.87 7.52 15.74
C LYS A 227 12.07 8.43 14.82
N VAL A 228 11.99 8.13 13.52
CA VAL A 228 11.45 9.04 12.51
C VAL A 228 10.61 8.32 11.48
N ILE A 229 9.44 8.89 11.19
CA ILE A 229 8.57 8.48 10.08
C ILE A 229 8.38 9.70 9.18
N ALA A 230 8.38 9.52 7.87
CA ALA A 230 7.93 10.53 6.93
C ALA A 230 6.52 10.17 6.43
N ILE A 231 5.63 11.16 6.36
CA ILE A 231 4.27 11.00 5.85
C ILE A 231 3.96 12.08 4.81
N GLY A 232 3.54 11.68 3.61
CA GLY A 232 3.13 12.59 2.54
C GLY A 232 1.79 13.26 2.81
N ILE A 233 1.70 14.57 2.57
CA ILE A 233 0.43 15.28 2.35
C ILE A 233 0.23 15.32 0.84
N SER A 234 -0.74 14.55 0.34
CA SER A 234 -0.86 14.21 -1.07
C SER A 234 -2.31 14.34 -1.57
N GLU A 235 -2.58 13.85 -2.79
CA GLU A 235 -3.94 13.68 -3.29
C GLU A 235 -4.73 12.64 -2.47
N ARG A 236 -4.01 11.70 -1.83
CA ARG A 236 -4.57 10.52 -1.15
C ARG A 236 -4.54 10.60 0.37
N THR A 237 -3.61 11.37 0.94
CA THR A 237 -3.45 11.53 2.39
C THR A 237 -3.71 12.97 2.82
N SER A 238 -4.65 13.16 3.77
CA SER A 238 -5.01 14.48 4.27
C SER A 238 -4.19 14.88 5.51
N PRO A 239 -3.96 16.18 5.76
CA PRO A 239 -3.21 16.63 6.94
C PRO A 239 -3.90 16.22 8.26
N GLN A 240 -5.23 16.15 8.31
CA GLN A 240 -5.97 15.70 9.49
C GLN A 240 -5.66 14.24 9.85
N ALA A 241 -5.52 13.36 8.86
CA ALA A 241 -5.15 11.97 9.09
C ALA A 241 -3.73 11.87 9.65
N ILE A 242 -2.82 12.73 9.18
CA ILE A 242 -1.46 12.83 9.71
C ILE A 242 -1.47 13.29 11.17
N GLU A 243 -2.27 14.30 11.53
CA GLU A 243 -2.40 14.74 12.93
C GLU A 243 -2.94 13.61 13.83
N GLU A 244 -4.01 12.94 13.40
CA GLU A 244 -4.64 11.84 14.14
C GLU A 244 -3.68 10.66 14.37
N ILE A 245 -2.99 10.20 13.34
CA ILE A 245 -2.01 9.12 13.48
C ILE A 245 -0.79 9.58 14.29
N SER A 246 -0.39 10.85 14.17
CA SER A 246 0.73 11.42 14.93
C SER A 246 0.44 11.43 16.42
N HIS A 247 -0.76 11.82 16.85
CA HIS A 247 -1.17 11.73 18.25
C HIS A 247 -1.02 10.30 18.76
N THR A 248 -1.59 9.33 18.04
CA THR A 248 -1.58 7.91 18.44
C THR A 248 -0.17 7.36 18.53
N LEU A 249 0.66 7.59 17.50
CA LEU A 249 2.03 7.07 17.45
C LEU A 249 2.93 7.74 18.49
N LEU A 250 2.91 9.06 18.59
CA LEU A 250 3.77 9.77 19.54
C LEU A 250 3.36 9.50 21.00
N GLU A 251 2.08 9.27 21.28
CA GLU A 251 1.65 8.85 22.63
C GLU A 251 2.14 7.42 22.96
N ARG A 252 2.02 6.48 22.02
CA ARG A 252 2.17 5.04 22.30
C ARG A 252 3.55 4.45 21.96
N LYS A 253 4.38 5.16 21.18
CA LYS A 253 5.71 4.70 20.76
C LYS A 253 6.79 5.57 21.37
N GLU A 254 7.31 5.17 22.52
CA GLU A 254 8.33 5.93 23.27
C GLU A 254 9.57 6.27 22.42
N GLU A 255 10.05 5.32 21.61
CA GLU A 255 11.25 5.49 20.76
C GLU A 255 11.05 6.49 19.60
N LEU A 256 9.81 6.71 19.15
CA LEU A 256 9.51 7.62 18.05
C LEU A 256 9.71 9.07 18.51
N GLN A 257 10.62 9.80 17.90
CA GLN A 257 10.94 11.18 18.28
C GLN A 257 10.11 12.22 17.53
N GLY A 258 9.78 11.94 16.26
CA GLY A 258 8.99 12.85 15.44
C GLY A 258 8.53 12.26 14.12
N ILE A 259 7.65 12.99 13.46
CA ILE A 259 7.13 12.70 12.14
C ILE A 259 7.46 13.89 11.23
N ILE A 260 7.94 13.60 10.03
CA ILE A 260 8.20 14.59 8.98
C ILE A 260 7.01 14.54 8.01
N ALA A 261 6.15 15.54 8.03
CA ALA A 261 5.08 15.67 7.04
C ALA A 261 5.61 16.40 5.80
N VAL A 262 5.42 15.82 4.62
CA VAL A 262 5.96 16.32 3.35
C VAL A 262 4.81 16.63 2.40
N GLU A 263 4.54 17.90 2.15
CA GLU A 263 3.55 18.33 1.15
C GLU A 263 4.13 18.16 -0.26
N ILE A 264 3.49 17.29 -1.04
CA ILE A 264 3.81 17.06 -2.45
C ILE A 264 2.73 17.68 -3.35
N PRO A 265 3.07 18.08 -4.59
CA PRO A 265 2.06 18.60 -5.53
C PRO A 265 0.92 17.59 -5.75
N GLN A 266 -0.33 18.02 -5.56
CA GLN A 266 -1.52 17.19 -5.77
C GLN A 266 -1.78 16.96 -7.26
N LYS A 267 -1.11 15.96 -7.83
CA LYS A 267 -1.31 15.48 -9.19
C LYS A 267 -1.32 13.96 -9.18
N ARG A 268 -2.17 13.35 -10.02
CA ARG A 268 -2.25 11.89 -10.19
C ARG A 268 -0.89 11.23 -10.50
N THR A 269 0.03 11.94 -11.15
CA THR A 269 1.38 11.42 -11.45
C THR A 269 2.28 11.27 -10.23
N PHE A 270 1.95 11.91 -9.10
CA PHE A 270 2.66 11.87 -7.82
C PHE A 270 1.65 11.64 -6.68
N MET A 271 0.85 10.58 -6.81
CA MET A 271 -0.29 10.35 -5.92
C MET A 271 0.11 10.08 -4.46
N HIS A 272 1.34 9.62 -4.23
CA HIS A 272 1.91 9.37 -2.91
C HIS A 272 3.38 9.80 -2.82
N LEU A 273 3.89 9.97 -1.60
CA LEU A 273 5.28 10.34 -1.34
C LEU A 273 6.28 9.33 -1.91
N ASP A 274 6.00 8.03 -1.83
CA ASP A 274 6.90 6.98 -2.34
C ASP A 274 6.99 6.90 -3.87
N THR A 275 6.10 7.59 -4.58
CA THR A 275 6.19 7.76 -6.03
C THR A 275 7.19 8.85 -6.41
N VAL A 276 7.73 9.61 -5.45
CA VAL A 276 8.68 10.71 -5.74
C VAL A 276 9.89 10.71 -4.83
N PHE A 277 9.87 9.93 -3.75
CA PHE A 277 10.91 9.92 -2.74
C PHE A 277 10.94 8.57 -2.00
N THR A 278 12.07 7.85 -2.04
CA THR A 278 12.26 6.60 -1.27
C THR A 278 13.66 6.51 -0.66
N MET A 279 13.78 5.81 0.47
CA MET A 279 15.07 5.53 1.11
C MET A 279 15.67 4.26 0.51
N VAL A 280 16.93 4.32 0.05
CA VAL A 280 17.60 3.22 -0.66
C VAL A 280 18.84 2.70 0.06
N ASP A 281 19.41 3.50 0.95
CA ASP A 281 20.54 3.15 1.83
C ASP A 281 20.50 4.02 3.10
N VAL A 282 21.41 3.80 4.05
CA VAL A 282 21.44 4.47 5.37
C VAL A 282 21.39 5.99 5.24
N ASP A 283 22.17 6.55 4.31
CA ASP A 283 22.29 7.99 4.07
C ASP A 283 21.80 8.41 2.68
N LYS A 284 21.16 7.52 1.91
CA LYS A 284 20.80 7.77 0.51
C LYS A 284 19.31 7.61 0.26
N PHE A 285 18.77 8.58 -0.47
CA PHE A 285 17.39 8.61 -0.91
C PHE A 285 17.35 8.81 -2.41
N LEU A 286 16.40 8.15 -3.07
CA LEU A 286 16.08 8.38 -4.47
C LEU A 286 14.93 9.38 -4.54
N ILE A 287 15.11 10.47 -5.30
CA ILE A 287 14.13 11.54 -5.45
C ILE A 287 13.88 11.86 -6.93
N TYR A 288 12.64 12.17 -7.26
CA TYR A 288 12.31 12.71 -8.58
C TYR A 288 12.73 14.19 -8.66
N PRO A 289 13.61 14.60 -9.60
CA PRO A 289 14.11 15.98 -9.65
C PRO A 289 13.01 17.04 -9.77
N GLY A 290 11.90 16.73 -10.46
CA GLY A 290 10.83 17.70 -10.74
C GLY A 290 9.99 18.16 -9.55
N ILE A 291 10.18 17.59 -8.35
CA ILE A 291 9.47 17.97 -7.11
C ILE A 291 10.33 18.67 -6.07
N LYS A 292 11.66 18.64 -6.18
CA LYS A 292 12.60 19.05 -5.13
C LYS A 292 12.32 20.46 -4.59
N GLU A 293 12.17 21.43 -5.49
CA GLU A 293 11.90 22.85 -5.15
C GLU A 293 10.43 23.14 -4.78
N LYS A 294 9.56 22.13 -4.79
CA LYS A 294 8.12 22.27 -4.54
C LYS A 294 7.69 21.65 -3.21
N LEU A 295 8.59 20.95 -2.53
CA LEU A 295 8.29 20.31 -1.26
C LEU A 295 8.11 21.35 -0.17
N LYS A 296 7.01 21.26 0.59
CA LYS A 296 6.91 21.93 1.90
C LYS A 296 7.02 20.90 3.00
N VAL A 297 7.80 21.21 4.02
CA VAL A 297 8.14 20.25 5.06
C VAL A 297 7.71 20.77 6.41
N TYR A 298 7.12 19.88 7.21
CA TYR A 298 6.68 20.16 8.56
C TYR A 298 7.22 19.08 9.48
N ARG A 299 7.73 19.48 10.64
CA ARG A 299 8.12 18.56 11.70
C ARG A 299 7.05 18.51 12.77
N ILE A 300 6.55 17.32 13.06
CA ILE A 300 5.57 17.04 14.09
C ILE A 300 6.26 16.30 15.24
N THR A 301 6.18 16.85 16.45
CA THR A 301 6.77 16.27 17.67
C THR A 301 5.75 16.25 18.80
N ARG A 302 6.09 15.59 19.91
CA ARG A 302 5.30 15.69 21.15
C ARG A 302 5.20 17.14 21.61
N GLY A 303 3.98 17.55 21.94
CA GLY A 303 3.65 18.81 22.62
C GLY A 303 3.40 18.61 24.11
N GLU A 304 2.84 19.62 24.76
CA GLU A 304 2.47 19.55 26.18
C GLU A 304 1.16 18.78 26.37
N LYS A 305 1.01 18.07 27.50
CA LYS A 305 -0.24 17.40 27.90
C LYS A 305 -0.85 16.46 26.84
N GLY A 306 0.00 15.73 26.09
CA GLY A 306 -0.46 14.78 25.06
C GLY A 306 -0.85 15.41 23.71
N SER A 307 -0.65 16.73 23.56
CA SER A 307 -0.81 17.39 22.25
C SER A 307 0.36 17.08 21.31
N ILE A 308 0.23 17.45 20.03
CA ILE A 308 1.33 17.50 19.07
C ILE A 308 1.78 18.96 18.86
N LYS A 309 3.03 19.14 18.47
CA LYS A 309 3.62 20.42 18.08
C LYS A 309 4.07 20.33 16.63
N VAL A 310 3.65 21.29 15.80
CA VAL A 310 4.02 21.39 14.39
C VAL A 310 4.98 22.56 14.19
N LYS A 311 6.07 22.34 13.44
CA LYS A 311 7.03 23.36 13.04
C LYS A 311 7.22 23.31 11.52
N VAL A 312 7.13 24.46 10.85
CA VAL A 312 7.49 24.59 9.43
C VAL A 312 9.02 24.54 9.30
N GLU A 313 9.51 23.82 8.31
CA GLU A 313 10.94 23.70 8.00
C GLU A 313 11.21 24.15 6.56
N GLU A 314 12.33 24.82 6.34
CA GLU A 314 12.69 25.41 5.04
C GLU A 314 13.54 24.49 4.16
N ASP A 315 14.31 23.58 4.77
CA ASP A 315 15.26 22.70 4.08
C ASP A 315 14.96 21.24 4.38
N PHE A 316 14.40 20.53 3.39
CA PHE A 316 14.05 19.12 3.51
C PHE A 316 15.27 18.24 3.82
N THR A 317 16.41 18.50 3.17
CA THR A 317 17.63 17.70 3.33
C THR A 317 18.17 17.86 4.75
N LYS A 318 18.20 19.11 5.26
CA LYS A 318 18.63 19.39 6.64
C LYS A 318 17.72 18.73 7.66
N VAL A 319 16.40 18.69 7.40
CA VAL A 319 15.44 17.99 8.26
C VAL A 319 15.71 16.49 8.30
N LEU A 320 15.99 15.85 7.16
CA LEU A 320 16.37 14.44 7.11
C LEU A 320 17.66 14.18 7.90
N GLU A 321 18.72 14.95 7.64
CA GLU A 321 20.01 14.84 8.33
C GLU A 321 19.84 14.93 9.86
N THR A 322 19.17 15.98 10.33
CA THR A 322 18.99 16.21 11.77
C THR A 322 18.06 15.20 12.43
N SER A 323 17.03 14.72 11.73
CA SER A 323 16.07 13.77 12.30
C SER A 323 16.65 12.35 12.34
N LEU A 324 17.47 11.98 11.35
CA LEU A 324 18.09 10.65 11.25
C LEU A 324 19.45 10.56 11.95
N ASP A 325 19.95 11.66 12.51
CA ASP A 325 21.27 11.74 13.14
C ASP A 325 22.40 11.39 12.15
N LEU A 326 22.32 11.97 10.95
CA LEU A 326 23.27 11.78 9.87
C LEU A 326 24.03 13.07 9.60
N ASP A 327 25.36 12.97 9.43
CA ASP A 327 26.22 14.10 9.07
C ASP A 327 25.82 14.69 7.70
N LYS A 328 25.39 13.82 6.78
CA LYS A 328 25.01 14.20 5.41
C LYS A 328 23.99 13.21 4.87
N VAL A 329 23.02 13.73 4.11
CA VAL A 329 22.10 12.93 3.28
C VAL A 329 22.43 13.13 1.79
N SER A 330 22.41 12.05 1.03
CA SER A 330 22.55 12.06 -0.43
C SER A 330 21.18 11.87 -1.08
N LEU A 331 20.72 12.89 -1.80
CA LEU A 331 19.54 12.80 -2.66
C LEU A 331 20.01 12.44 -4.09
N ILE A 332 19.79 11.20 -4.49
CA ILE A 332 20.06 10.68 -5.83
C ILE A 332 18.86 11.03 -6.71
N GLU A 333 19.10 11.74 -7.82
CA GLU A 333 18.02 12.16 -8.72
C GLU A 333 17.74 11.07 -9.76
N SER A 334 16.46 10.66 -9.89
CA SER A 334 16.05 9.72 -10.93
C SER A 334 16.23 10.30 -12.34
N GLY A 335 16.38 9.43 -13.34
CA GLY A 335 16.72 9.82 -14.71
C GLY A 335 18.08 10.50 -14.84
N GLY A 336 18.96 10.39 -13.85
CA GLY A 336 20.28 11.03 -13.84
C GLY A 336 20.24 12.55 -13.67
N GLY A 337 19.12 13.09 -13.17
CA GLY A 337 18.90 14.54 -13.04
C GLY A 337 18.45 15.24 -14.33
N ASP A 338 18.35 14.53 -15.45
CA ASP A 338 17.82 15.07 -16.70
C ASP A 338 16.28 15.20 -16.63
N GLU A 339 15.73 16.35 -17.01
CA GLU A 339 14.30 16.64 -16.86
C GLU A 339 13.42 15.72 -17.72
N ILE A 340 13.82 15.48 -18.98
CA ILE A 340 13.02 14.68 -19.92
C ILE A 340 13.08 13.20 -19.54
N THR A 341 14.28 12.70 -19.28
CA THR A 341 14.51 11.31 -18.88
C THR A 341 13.87 11.04 -17.53
N GLY A 342 14.09 11.93 -16.56
CA GLY A 342 13.46 11.88 -15.24
C GLY A 342 11.94 11.80 -15.36
N ALA A 343 11.30 12.66 -16.15
CA ALA A 343 9.84 12.62 -16.33
C ALA A 343 9.35 11.31 -16.97
N ARG A 344 10.07 10.76 -17.95
CA ARG A 344 9.72 9.50 -18.62
C ARG A 344 9.87 8.28 -17.72
N GLU A 345 10.95 8.20 -16.96
CA GLU A 345 11.20 7.09 -16.04
C GLU A 345 10.32 7.21 -14.78
N GLN A 346 10.03 8.44 -14.34
CA GLN A 346 9.05 8.72 -13.29
C GLN A 346 7.64 8.25 -13.65
N TRP A 347 7.23 8.37 -14.92
CA TRP A 347 5.97 7.79 -15.39
C TRP A 347 5.92 6.26 -15.22
N ASN A 348 7.08 5.61 -15.19
CA ASN A 348 7.24 4.17 -14.96
C ASN A 348 7.73 3.87 -13.54
N ASP A 349 7.42 4.75 -12.57
CA ASP A 349 7.69 4.55 -11.15
C ASP A 349 9.18 4.37 -10.80
N SER A 350 10.07 5.11 -11.48
CA SER A 350 11.53 5.01 -11.27
C SER A 350 12.02 5.25 -9.84
N THR A 351 11.30 6.06 -9.07
CA THR A 351 11.61 6.36 -7.67
C THR A 351 10.98 5.35 -6.70
N ASN A 352 10.02 4.53 -7.14
CA ASN A 352 9.28 3.57 -6.31
C ASN A 352 10.04 2.24 -6.16
N THR A 353 11.30 2.33 -5.75
CA THR A 353 12.17 1.16 -5.56
C THR A 353 11.90 0.49 -4.21
N LEU A 354 11.96 -0.84 -4.19
CA LEU A 354 11.84 -1.61 -2.94
C LEU A 354 13.25 -1.94 -2.41
N ALA A 355 13.65 -1.30 -1.31
CA ALA A 355 14.86 -1.72 -0.60
C ALA A 355 14.61 -3.07 0.11
N ILE A 356 15.44 -4.07 -0.18
CA ILE A 356 15.41 -5.38 0.49
C ILE A 356 16.53 -5.53 1.53
N ALA A 357 17.57 -4.68 1.45
CA ALA A 357 18.62 -4.49 2.44
C ALA A 357 19.25 -3.10 2.21
N PRO A 358 20.06 -2.56 3.15
CA PRO A 358 20.74 -1.29 2.93
C PRO A 358 21.63 -1.36 1.68
N GLY A 359 21.41 -0.44 0.72
CA GLY A 359 22.14 -0.41 -0.54
C GLY A 359 21.73 -1.50 -1.55
N ILE A 360 20.65 -2.25 -1.31
CA ILE A 360 20.13 -3.26 -2.24
C ILE A 360 18.65 -3.02 -2.51
N VAL A 361 18.32 -2.66 -3.75
CA VAL A 361 16.96 -2.33 -4.16
C VAL A 361 16.48 -3.20 -5.31
N MET A 362 15.17 -3.43 -5.39
CA MET A 362 14.48 -3.94 -6.57
C MET A 362 13.85 -2.78 -7.34
N ALA A 363 14.04 -2.76 -8.66
CA ALA A 363 13.54 -1.72 -9.55
C ALA A 363 13.14 -2.30 -10.91
N TYR A 364 12.27 -1.64 -11.67
CA TYR A 364 11.98 -2.08 -13.04
C TYR A 364 13.19 -1.91 -13.96
N ASN A 365 13.43 -2.90 -14.82
CA ASN A 365 14.52 -2.89 -15.80
C ASN A 365 14.43 -1.74 -16.81
N ARG A 366 13.22 -1.25 -17.10
CA ARG A 366 12.97 -0.18 -18.08
C ARG A 366 13.44 1.22 -17.64
N ASN A 367 13.81 1.39 -16.38
CA ASN A 367 14.30 2.66 -15.82
C ASN A 367 15.83 2.69 -15.89
N GLU A 368 16.38 2.50 -17.10
CA GLU A 368 17.80 2.25 -17.35
C GLU A 368 18.72 3.33 -16.79
N ILE A 369 18.35 4.61 -16.93
CA ILE A 369 19.19 5.73 -16.48
C ILE A 369 19.13 5.85 -14.96
N THR A 370 17.96 5.70 -14.35
CA THR A 370 17.82 5.64 -12.88
C THR A 370 18.62 4.46 -12.32
N ASN A 371 18.50 3.26 -12.89
CA ASN A 371 19.21 2.07 -12.43
C ASN A 371 20.74 2.28 -12.52
N THR A 372 21.22 2.82 -13.64
CA THR A 372 22.64 3.17 -13.82
C THR A 372 23.09 4.21 -12.79
N THR A 373 22.27 5.21 -12.52
CA THR A 373 22.54 6.26 -11.53
C THR A 373 22.65 5.68 -10.13
N LEU A 374 21.74 4.79 -9.74
CA LEU A 374 21.78 4.07 -8.47
C LEU A 374 23.07 3.25 -8.33
N VAL A 375 23.45 2.48 -9.36
CA VAL A 375 24.70 1.69 -9.38
C VAL A 375 25.93 2.57 -9.21
N ASN A 376 25.99 3.72 -9.88
CA ASN A 376 27.08 4.68 -9.75
C ASN A 376 27.19 5.29 -8.33
N HIS A 377 26.11 5.25 -7.55
CA HIS A 377 26.08 5.68 -6.14
C HIS A 377 26.25 4.52 -5.16
N GLY A 378 26.69 3.34 -5.64
CA GLY A 378 26.99 2.18 -4.80
C GLY A 378 25.77 1.34 -4.42
N ILE A 379 24.61 1.58 -5.03
CA ILE A 379 23.40 0.79 -4.80
C ILE A 379 23.39 -0.41 -5.75
N LYS A 380 23.23 -1.62 -5.20
CA LYS A 380 22.95 -2.82 -5.99
C LYS A 380 21.49 -2.81 -6.43
N VAL A 381 21.25 -2.85 -7.73
CA VAL A 381 19.90 -2.92 -8.31
C VAL A 381 19.61 -4.35 -8.78
N ILE A 382 18.51 -4.91 -8.29
CA ILE A 382 17.92 -6.16 -8.78
C ILE A 382 16.79 -5.77 -9.73
N GLU A 383 17.02 -5.99 -11.02
CA GLU A 383 16.06 -5.59 -12.04
C GLU A 383 14.92 -6.60 -12.16
N ILE A 384 13.70 -6.09 -12.19
CA ILE A 384 12.50 -6.87 -12.45
C ILE A 384 11.85 -6.43 -13.76
N GLU A 385 11.29 -7.39 -14.49
CA GLU A 385 10.47 -7.11 -15.65
C GLU A 385 9.08 -6.67 -15.20
N GLY A 386 8.54 -5.61 -15.79
CA GLY A 386 7.24 -5.05 -15.40
C GLY A 386 6.54 -4.35 -16.56
N SER A 387 6.50 -4.99 -17.73
CA SER A 387 5.83 -4.42 -18.89
C SER A 387 4.32 -4.32 -18.70
N GLU A 388 3.74 -5.26 -17.96
CA GLU A 388 2.31 -5.28 -17.62
C GLU A 388 2.06 -4.79 -16.19
N LEU A 389 2.95 -5.07 -15.23
CA LEU A 389 2.82 -4.60 -13.84
C LEU A 389 2.75 -3.08 -13.72
N VAL A 390 3.51 -2.36 -14.54
CA VAL A 390 3.54 -0.89 -14.51
C VAL A 390 2.25 -0.23 -15.03
N ARG A 391 1.36 -0.97 -15.71
CA ARG A 391 0.11 -0.41 -16.28
C ARG A 391 -0.87 0.08 -15.20
N GLY A 392 -0.73 -0.38 -13.96
CA GLY A 392 -1.47 0.18 -12.83
C GLY A 392 -0.83 1.40 -12.18
N ARG A 393 0.28 1.94 -12.73
CA ARG A 393 1.09 3.04 -12.17
C ARG A 393 1.64 2.73 -10.77
N GLY A 394 2.47 1.69 -10.67
CA GLY A 394 3.18 1.39 -9.44
C GLY A 394 4.43 0.54 -9.65
N GLY A 395 5.41 0.74 -8.78
CA GLY A 395 6.67 0.02 -8.76
C GLY A 395 6.70 -1.18 -7.80
N PRO A 396 7.85 -1.85 -7.67
CA PRO A 396 8.05 -2.92 -6.69
C PRO A 396 7.74 -2.53 -5.24
N ARG A 397 7.89 -1.25 -4.84
CA ARG A 397 7.50 -0.81 -3.49
C ARG A 397 5.98 -0.75 -3.32
N CYS A 398 5.23 -0.25 -4.31
CA CYS A 398 3.77 -0.26 -4.33
C CYS A 398 3.20 -1.68 -4.25
N MET A 399 3.83 -2.64 -4.92
CA MET A 399 3.37 -4.04 -4.93
C MET A 399 3.60 -4.80 -3.61
N SER A 400 4.36 -4.22 -2.68
CA SER A 400 4.84 -4.91 -1.49
C SER A 400 4.44 -4.22 -0.21
N MET A 401 4.05 -4.99 0.80
CA MET A 401 3.96 -4.51 2.19
C MET A 401 4.93 -5.30 3.08
N PRO A 402 6.08 -4.73 3.45
CA PRO A 402 6.98 -5.29 4.45
C PRO A 402 6.21 -5.61 5.73
N LEU A 403 6.40 -6.83 6.22
CA LEU A 403 5.83 -7.29 7.49
C LEU A 403 6.93 -7.37 8.56
N LYS A 404 8.15 -7.74 8.16
CA LYS A 404 9.31 -7.82 9.04
C LYS A 404 10.59 -7.40 8.35
N ARG A 405 11.36 -6.52 8.99
CA ARG A 405 12.72 -6.13 8.64
C ARG A 405 13.64 -6.28 9.86
N GLU A 406 14.91 -6.57 9.63
CA GLU A 406 15.94 -6.46 10.69
C GLU A 406 16.11 -5.00 11.12
N ASP A 407 16.45 -4.81 12.39
CA ASP A 407 16.81 -3.50 12.93
C ASP A 407 18.15 -3.04 12.32
N ILE A 408 18.31 -1.72 12.18
CA ILE A 408 19.55 -1.05 11.74
C ILE A 408 20.16 -0.32 12.93
#